data_AF-T1C1L7-F1
#
_entry.id   AF-T1C1L7-F1
#
_cell.length_a   1.000
_cell.length_b   1.000
_cell.length_c   1.000
_cell.angle_alpha   90.00
_cell.angle_beta   90.00
_cell.angle_gamma   90.00
#
_symmetry.space_group_name_H-M   'P 1'
#
loop_
_entity.id
_entity.type
_entity.pdbx_description
1 polymer ?
#
loop_
_entity_poly.entity_id
_entity_poly.type
_entity_poly.pdbx_seq_one_letter_code
_entity_poly.pdbx_strand_id
1 'polypeptide(L)'
;NYYRVGGVDADLPKEFITRLYKFLDAFEGNIKEYNILLETNRIWLARTKNIAVITGEDAINFGVSGPSLRGSGVDYDLRKYEPYGVYDQVEWSVPVGTNGDVYDRYWIRIEEMRESSKIIRQCLDRLPPGRILTDDHKITFPDKGKVMHNMETLIHHFLLVVQGFKVPPGDTYCGTETPKGELG
;
A
#
# COMPACT_ATOMS: atom_id res chain seq x y z
N ASN A 1 -7.15 -11.30 -7.42
CA ASN A 1 -6.02 -12.23 -7.18
C ASN A 1 -4.83 -11.87 -8.07
N TYR A 2 -4.20 -10.71 -7.83
CA TYR A 2 -3.05 -10.26 -8.64
C TYR A 2 -1.73 -10.50 -7.92
N TYR A 3 -1.63 -10.08 -6.65
CA TYR A 3 -0.52 -10.42 -5.77
C TYR A 3 -0.53 -11.92 -5.45
N ARG A 4 0.66 -12.54 -5.51
CA ARG A 4 0.88 -13.94 -5.20
C ARG A 4 2.18 -14.10 -4.41
N VAL A 5 2.32 -15.23 -3.73
CA VAL A 5 3.60 -15.58 -3.10
C VAL A 5 4.64 -15.74 -4.20
N GLY A 6 5.73 -14.97 -4.12
CA GLY A 6 6.79 -14.94 -5.13
C GLY A 6 6.61 -13.92 -6.26
N GLY A 7 5.64 -12.99 -6.18
CA GLY A 7 5.54 -11.85 -7.10
C GLY A 7 4.11 -11.49 -7.50
N VAL A 8 3.90 -11.21 -8.78
CA VAL A 8 2.58 -10.86 -9.36
C VAL A 8 2.18 -11.81 -10.48
N ASP A 9 0.87 -11.97 -10.70
CA ASP A 9 0.34 -12.94 -11.66
C ASP A 9 0.67 -12.63 -13.12
N ALA A 10 0.62 -11.36 -13.51
CA ALA A 10 0.83 -10.92 -14.88
C ALA A 10 1.53 -9.57 -14.93
N ASP A 11 2.24 -9.31 -16.02
CA ASP A 11 2.92 -8.03 -16.23
C ASP A 11 1.92 -6.93 -16.60
N LEU A 12 2.33 -5.68 -16.42
CA LEU A 12 1.51 -4.51 -16.75
C LEU A 12 1.35 -4.39 -18.27
N PRO A 13 0.13 -4.19 -18.79
CA PRO A 13 -0.04 -3.94 -20.22
C PRO A 13 0.57 -2.58 -20.57
N LYS A 14 1.18 -2.46 -21.77
CA LYS A 14 1.90 -1.24 -22.20
C LYS A 14 1.05 0.04 -22.10
N GLU A 15 -0.24 -0.07 -22.39
CA GLU A 15 -1.19 1.06 -22.32
C GLU A 15 -1.51 1.50 -20.90
N PHE A 16 -1.31 0.64 -19.90
CA PHE A 16 -1.63 0.92 -18.50
C PHE A 16 -0.82 2.09 -17.96
N ILE A 17 0.49 2.10 -18.25
CA ILE A 17 1.41 3.14 -17.78
C ILE A 17 0.93 4.52 -18.26
N THR A 18 0.62 4.65 -19.56
CA THR A 18 0.12 5.91 -20.14
C THR A 18 -1.22 6.35 -19.52
N ARG A 19 -2.13 5.41 -19.26
CA ARG A 19 -3.43 5.72 -18.62
C ARG A 19 -3.25 6.12 -17.15
N LEU A 20 -2.30 5.51 -16.46
CA LEU A 20 -2.00 5.80 -15.07
C LEU A 20 -1.41 7.20 -14.91
N TYR A 21 -0.49 7.64 -15.78
CA TYR A 21 -0.02 9.03 -15.79
C TYR A 21 -1.17 10.03 -15.95
N LYS A 22 -2.06 9.80 -16.93
CA LYS A 22 -3.25 10.65 -17.14
C LYS A 22 -4.16 10.69 -15.91
N PHE A 23 -4.31 9.56 -15.21
CA PHE A 23 -5.08 9.51 -13.97
C PHE A 23 -4.40 10.33 -12.87
N LEU A 24 -3.10 10.19 -12.66
CA LEU A 24 -2.36 10.94 -11.63
C LEU A 24 -2.43 12.45 -11.86
N ASP A 25 -2.34 12.89 -13.11
CA ASP A 25 -2.45 14.30 -13.49
C ASP A 25 -3.83 14.88 -13.18
N ALA A 26 -4.90 14.12 -13.41
CA ALA A 26 -6.25 14.54 -13.05
C ALA A 26 -6.51 14.45 -11.53
N PHE A 27 -5.95 13.43 -10.87
CA PHE A 27 -6.23 13.12 -9.47
C PHE A 27 -5.76 14.23 -8.52
N GLU A 28 -4.60 14.84 -8.77
CA GLU A 28 -4.11 15.97 -7.97
C GLU A 28 -5.04 17.19 -8.04
N GLY A 29 -5.65 17.44 -9.20
CA GLY A 29 -6.69 18.48 -9.37
C GLY A 29 -7.96 18.14 -8.58
N ASN A 30 -8.43 16.90 -8.70
CA ASN A 30 -9.64 16.43 -8.01
C ASN A 30 -9.51 16.50 -6.48
N ILE A 31 -8.34 16.17 -5.91
CA ILE A 31 -8.09 16.30 -4.47
C ILE A 31 -8.27 17.76 -4.02
N LYS A 32 -7.81 18.73 -4.82
CA LYS A 32 -7.96 20.17 -4.49
C LYS A 32 -9.44 20.56 -4.50
N GLU A 33 -10.20 20.13 -5.51
CA GLU A 33 -11.64 20.40 -5.59
C GLU A 33 -12.41 19.83 -4.40
N TYR A 34 -12.12 18.59 -4.00
CA TYR A 34 -12.74 17.98 -2.81
C TYR A 34 -12.44 18.77 -1.54
N ASN A 35 -11.22 19.27 -1.39
CA ASN A 35 -10.83 20.06 -0.23
C ASN A 35 -11.50 21.43 -0.20
N ILE A 36 -11.61 22.13 -1.32
CA ILE A 36 -12.26 23.46 -1.39
C ILE A 36 -13.68 23.42 -0.80
N LEU A 37 -14.41 22.33 -1.07
CA LEU A 37 -15.78 22.17 -0.60
C LEU A 37 -15.89 21.89 0.91
N LEU A 38 -14.91 21.21 1.50
CA LEU A 38 -14.95 20.78 2.91
C LEU A 38 -14.16 21.69 3.86
N GLU A 39 -13.08 22.30 3.38
CA GLU A 39 -12.15 23.09 4.18
C GLU A 39 -12.81 24.30 4.82
N THR A 40 -13.64 25.02 4.05
CA THR A 40 -14.30 26.26 4.52
C THR A 40 -15.72 26.03 5.04
N ASN A 41 -16.23 24.80 4.95
CA ASN A 41 -17.60 24.49 5.31
C ASN A 41 -17.79 24.51 6.83
N ARG A 42 -18.52 25.52 7.32
CA ARG A 42 -18.79 25.71 8.75
C ARG A 42 -19.51 24.52 9.39
N ILE A 43 -20.41 23.85 8.65
CA ILE A 43 -21.13 22.68 9.15
C ILE A 43 -20.17 21.51 9.32
N TRP A 44 -19.24 21.33 8.39
CA TRP A 44 -18.22 20.29 8.47
C TRP A 44 -17.27 20.52 9.66
N LEU A 45 -16.73 21.73 9.79
CA LEU A 45 -15.84 22.09 10.89
C LEU A 45 -16.52 21.90 12.25
N ALA A 46 -17.78 22.34 12.39
CA ALA A 46 -18.55 22.16 13.62
C ALA A 46 -18.82 20.69 13.98
N ARG A 47 -18.74 19.77 13.01
CA ARG A 47 -19.00 18.33 13.20
C ARG A 47 -17.75 17.47 13.30
N THR A 48 -16.57 18.05 13.09
CA THR A 48 -15.30 17.30 13.06
C THR A 48 -14.24 17.86 13.99
N LYS A 49 -14.15 19.18 14.12
CA LYS A 49 -13.16 19.84 14.97
C LYS A 49 -13.46 19.61 16.45
N ASN A 50 -12.45 19.21 17.22
CA ASN A 50 -12.56 18.88 18.66
C ASN A 50 -13.58 17.78 19.01
N ILE A 51 -13.94 16.92 18.05
CA ILE A 51 -14.87 15.81 18.28
C ILE A 51 -14.09 14.49 18.27
N ALA A 52 -14.43 13.59 19.20
CA ALA A 52 -13.80 12.28 19.38
C ALA A 52 -12.26 12.37 19.45
N VAL A 53 -11.78 13.28 20.29
CA VAL A 53 -10.36 13.50 20.55
C VAL A 53 -9.78 12.26 21.24
N ILE A 54 -8.70 11.72 20.68
CA ILE A 54 -7.94 10.61 21.28
C ILE A 54 -6.52 11.12 21.54
N THR A 55 -6.04 11.00 22.78
CA THR A 55 -4.65 11.35 23.12
C THR A 55 -3.67 10.33 22.54
N GLY A 56 -2.41 10.72 22.33
CA GLY A 56 -1.39 9.78 21.84
C GLY A 56 -1.19 8.57 22.76
N GLU A 57 -1.21 8.80 24.08
CA GLU A 57 -1.08 7.73 25.08
C GLU A 57 -2.27 6.75 25.04
N ASP A 58 -3.50 7.26 24.95
CA ASP A 58 -4.70 6.42 24.84
C ASP A 58 -4.72 5.64 23.53
N ALA A 59 -4.29 6.26 22.43
CA ALA A 59 -4.22 5.60 21.13
C ALA A 59 -3.28 4.39 21.16
N ILE A 60 -2.11 4.52 21.80
CA ILE A 60 -1.16 3.42 21.99
C ILE A 60 -1.74 2.34 22.90
N ASN A 61 -2.32 2.73 24.04
CA ASN A 61 -2.91 1.80 25.00
C ASN A 61 -4.08 1.00 24.42
N PHE A 62 -4.84 1.59 23.49
CA PHE A 62 -5.94 0.92 22.79
C PHE A 62 -5.49 0.10 21.58
N GLY A 63 -4.20 0.12 21.22
CA GLY A 63 -3.68 -0.59 20.04
C GLY A 63 -4.21 -0.01 18.72
N VAL A 64 -4.52 1.29 18.69
CA VAL A 64 -4.97 1.97 17.48
C VAL A 64 -3.77 2.19 16.56
N SER A 65 -3.91 1.88 15.27
CA SER A 65 -2.85 2.03 14.27
C SER A 65 -3.29 2.92 13.09
N GLY A 66 -2.33 3.29 12.25
CA GLY A 66 -2.58 4.03 11.00
C GLY A 66 -3.02 5.48 11.17
N PRO A 67 -3.94 5.97 10.32
CA PRO A 67 -4.34 7.39 10.32
C PRO A 67 -4.90 7.87 11.66
N SER A 68 -5.50 6.96 12.43
CA SER A 68 -6.05 7.28 13.74
C SER A 68 -4.96 7.53 14.78
N LEU A 69 -3.87 6.75 14.73
CA LEU A 69 -2.70 6.93 15.60
C LEU A 69 -1.91 8.19 15.22
N ARG A 70 -1.67 8.38 13.92
CA ARG A 70 -1.04 9.59 13.37
C ARG A 70 -1.86 10.85 13.67
N GLY A 71 -3.19 10.76 13.66
CA GLY A 71 -4.10 11.85 14.01
C GLY A 71 -3.89 12.36 15.43
N SER A 72 -3.58 11.45 16.34
CA SER A 72 -3.31 11.71 17.76
C SER A 72 -1.90 12.23 18.06
N GLY A 73 -1.10 12.52 17.03
CA GLY A 73 0.24 13.10 17.17
C GLY A 73 1.38 12.10 17.35
N VAL A 74 1.10 10.80 17.16
CA VAL A 74 2.13 9.76 17.23
C VAL A 74 2.69 9.50 15.83
N ASP A 75 3.96 9.82 15.63
CA ASP A 75 4.67 9.57 14.36
C ASP A 75 5.05 8.08 14.23
N TYR A 76 4.09 7.28 13.79
CA TYR A 76 4.24 5.84 13.57
C TYR A 76 3.65 5.41 12.22
N ASP A 77 4.50 4.78 11.40
CA ASP A 77 4.12 4.20 10.10
C ASP A 77 5.05 3.04 9.75
N LEU A 78 4.48 1.83 9.59
CA LEU A 78 5.28 0.63 9.32
C LEU A 78 6.13 0.76 8.06
N ARG A 79 5.69 1.51 7.04
CA ARG A 79 6.46 1.67 5.79
C ARG A 79 7.78 2.42 5.98
N LYS A 80 7.91 3.19 7.07
CA LYS A 80 9.17 3.84 7.48
C LYS A 80 9.92 3.05 8.56
N TYR A 81 9.20 2.52 9.55
CA TYR A 81 9.80 1.82 10.68
C TYR A 81 10.35 0.44 10.30
N GLU A 82 9.57 -0.33 9.54
CA GLU A 82 9.95 -1.64 9.02
C GLU A 82 9.61 -1.70 7.52
N PRO A 83 10.44 -1.04 6.66
CA PRO A 83 10.15 -0.93 5.25
C PRO A 83 10.07 -2.31 4.59
N TYR A 84 8.95 -2.58 3.93
CA TYR A 84 8.74 -3.76 3.09
C TYR A 84 8.69 -3.37 1.61
N GLY A 85 8.99 -4.33 0.73
CA GLY A 85 9.01 -4.08 -0.72
C GLY A 85 10.11 -3.10 -1.11
N VAL A 86 9.72 -1.91 -1.58
CA VAL A 86 10.63 -0.83 -2.03
C VAL A 86 10.29 0.54 -1.42
N TYR A 87 9.59 0.57 -0.27
CA TYR A 87 9.21 1.82 0.40
C TYR A 87 10.41 2.63 0.93
N ASP A 88 11.55 1.97 1.12
CA ASP A 88 12.85 2.54 1.48
C ASP A 88 13.52 3.31 0.32
N GLN A 89 13.16 3.00 -0.92
CA GLN A 89 13.75 3.60 -2.14
C GLN A 89 12.95 4.78 -2.70
N VAL A 90 11.82 5.13 -2.08
CA VAL A 90 10.94 6.23 -2.51
C VAL A 90 10.92 7.37 -1.49
N GLU A 91 10.83 8.59 -2.00
CA GLU A 91 10.85 9.81 -1.19
C GLU A 91 9.43 10.32 -0.91
N TRP A 92 8.99 10.18 0.34
CA TRP A 92 7.66 10.59 0.79
C TRP A 92 7.68 10.96 2.28
N SER A 93 6.66 11.71 2.69
CA SER A 93 6.49 12.21 4.06
C SER A 93 5.29 11.57 4.76
N VAL A 94 5.40 11.35 6.07
CA VAL A 94 4.29 10.81 6.89
C VAL A 94 3.54 12.01 7.50
N PRO A 95 2.25 12.21 7.18
CA PRO A 95 1.47 13.28 7.80
C PRO A 95 1.11 12.92 9.25
N VAL A 96 1.35 13.85 10.17
CA VAL A 96 1.07 13.69 11.60
C VAL A 96 0.13 14.82 12.06
N GLY A 97 -0.91 14.45 12.79
CA GLY A 97 -1.89 15.37 13.38
C GLY A 97 -1.39 15.99 14.68
N THR A 98 -2.15 16.91 15.26
CA THR A 98 -1.73 17.61 16.50
C THR A 98 -2.75 17.50 17.62
N ASN A 99 -4.04 17.49 17.29
CA ASN A 99 -5.15 17.58 18.22
C ASN A 99 -5.81 16.23 18.49
N GLY A 100 -5.64 15.21 17.62
CA GLY A 100 -6.28 13.90 17.79
C GLY A 100 -7.77 13.85 17.47
N ASP A 101 -8.31 14.89 16.83
CA ASP A 101 -9.74 14.99 16.50
C ASP A 101 -10.07 14.32 15.15
N VAL A 102 -11.36 14.28 14.81
CA VAL A 102 -11.82 13.75 13.51
C VAL A 102 -11.29 14.59 12.34
N TYR A 103 -11.07 15.89 12.54
CA TYR A 103 -10.61 16.79 11.50
C TYR A 103 -9.15 16.52 11.10
N ASP A 104 -8.26 16.28 12.07
CA ASP A 104 -6.87 15.89 11.83
C ASP A 104 -6.79 14.54 11.10
N ARG A 105 -7.62 13.57 11.50
CA ARG A 105 -7.71 12.27 10.81
C ARG A 105 -8.19 12.39 9.36
N TYR A 106 -9.08 13.35 9.08
CA TYR A 106 -9.47 13.67 7.71
C TYR A 106 -8.28 14.23 6.92
N TRP A 107 -7.58 15.22 7.45
CA TRP A 107 -6.42 15.82 6.78
C TRP A 107 -5.30 14.84 6.52
N ILE A 108 -5.02 13.94 7.47
CA ILE A 108 -4.03 12.86 7.27
C ILE A 108 -4.37 12.03 6.04
N ARG A 109 -5.65 11.63 5.86
CA ARG A 109 -6.06 10.88 4.68
C ARG A 109 -5.92 11.68 3.39
N ILE A 110 -6.18 12.98 3.43
CA ILE A 110 -5.99 13.88 2.28
C ILE A 110 -4.51 13.94 1.89
N GLU A 111 -3.62 14.16 2.85
CA GLU A 111 -2.18 14.22 2.59
C GLU A 111 -1.63 12.85 2.18
N GLU A 112 -2.11 11.76 2.78
CA GLU A 112 -1.76 10.39 2.35
C GLU A 112 -2.14 10.12 0.89
N MET A 113 -3.25 10.67 0.39
CA MET A 113 -3.59 10.56 -1.04
C MET A 113 -2.59 11.29 -1.93
N ARG A 114 -2.08 12.46 -1.50
CA ARG A 114 -1.07 13.23 -2.24
C ARG A 114 0.31 12.56 -2.19
N GLU A 115 0.71 12.05 -1.03
CA GLU A 115 1.96 11.30 -0.89
C GLU A 115 1.88 9.96 -1.65
N SER A 116 0.71 9.32 -1.69
CA SER A 116 0.49 8.12 -2.50
C SER A 116 0.65 8.41 -4.00
N SER A 117 0.09 9.52 -4.51
CA SER A 117 0.29 9.89 -5.93
C SER A 117 1.76 10.17 -6.23
N LYS A 118 2.47 10.82 -5.30
CA LYS A 118 3.92 11.08 -5.40
C LYS A 118 4.74 9.78 -5.43
N ILE A 119 4.42 8.81 -4.57
CA ILE A 119 5.07 7.49 -4.55
C ILE A 119 4.83 6.77 -5.88
N ILE A 120 3.58 6.75 -6.37
CA ILE A 120 3.24 6.07 -7.63
C ILE A 120 4.02 6.67 -8.80
N ARG A 121 4.12 8.01 -8.90
CA ARG A 121 4.92 8.68 -9.94
C ARG A 121 6.38 8.24 -9.90
N GLN A 122 7.01 8.25 -8.73
CA GLN A 122 8.40 7.79 -8.57
C GLN A 122 8.59 6.32 -8.96
N CYS A 123 7.64 5.45 -8.58
CA CYS A 123 7.69 4.03 -8.94
C CYS A 123 7.58 3.81 -10.46
N LEU A 124 6.78 4.64 -11.15
CA LEU A 124 6.67 4.56 -12.62
C LEU A 124 7.94 5.04 -13.31
N ASP A 125 8.54 6.14 -12.84
CA ASP A 125 9.75 6.71 -13.42
C ASP A 125 10.97 5.79 -13.22
N ARG A 126 10.98 5.02 -12.13
CA ARG A 126 12.07 4.09 -11.76
C ARG A 126 11.74 2.62 -12.06
N LEU A 127 10.70 2.34 -12.84
CA LEU A 127 10.25 0.96 -13.08
C LEU A 127 11.33 0.15 -13.82
N PRO A 128 11.94 -0.87 -13.17
CA PRO A 128 12.98 -1.66 -13.82
C PRO A 128 12.36 -2.66 -14.81
N PRO A 129 12.98 -2.88 -15.99
CA PRO A 129 12.61 -4.01 -16.83
C PRO A 129 13.06 -5.31 -16.13
N GLY A 130 12.26 -6.37 -16.20
CA GLY A 130 12.67 -7.64 -15.60
C GLY A 130 11.55 -8.66 -15.46
N ARG A 131 11.88 -9.78 -14.81
CA ARG A 131 10.90 -10.80 -14.46
C ARG A 131 10.07 -10.31 -13.27
N ILE A 132 8.77 -10.59 -13.34
CA ILE A 132 7.77 -10.24 -12.32
C ILE A 132 7.59 -11.30 -11.22
N LEU A 133 8.11 -12.49 -11.45
CA LEU A 133 8.03 -13.66 -10.57
C LEU A 133 9.44 -14.11 -10.21
N THR A 134 9.60 -14.65 -9.01
CA THR A 134 10.82 -15.32 -8.58
C THR A 134 11.19 -16.47 -9.52
N ASP A 135 12.49 -16.68 -9.73
CA ASP A 135 13.03 -17.74 -10.59
C ASP A 135 12.81 -19.16 -10.04
N ASP A 136 12.42 -19.30 -8.76
CA ASP A 136 12.18 -20.60 -8.13
C ASP A 136 10.80 -21.18 -8.49
N HIS A 137 10.82 -22.08 -9.46
CA HIS A 137 9.63 -22.78 -9.97
C HIS A 137 9.08 -23.88 -9.05
N LYS A 138 9.64 -24.04 -7.83
CA LYS A 138 9.01 -24.83 -6.77
C LYS A 138 7.96 -24.04 -5.99
N ILE A 139 7.98 -22.70 -6.11
CA ILE A 139 7.07 -21.79 -5.42
C ILE A 139 6.18 -21.08 -6.44
N THR A 140 6.78 -20.54 -7.52
CA THR A 140 6.07 -19.79 -8.55
C THR A 140 5.75 -20.65 -9.77
N PHE A 141 4.66 -20.32 -10.47
CA PHE A 141 4.33 -21.01 -11.71
C PHE A 141 5.38 -20.74 -12.80
N PRO A 142 5.85 -21.79 -13.50
CA PRO A 142 6.70 -21.62 -14.67
C PRO A 142 5.92 -21.02 -15.83
N ASP A 143 6.65 -20.41 -16.77
CA ASP A 143 6.07 -19.83 -17.97
C ASP A 143 5.35 -20.89 -18.82
N LYS A 144 4.13 -20.59 -19.28
CA LYS A 144 3.27 -21.51 -20.04
C LYS A 144 3.94 -21.99 -21.32
N GLY A 145 4.72 -21.14 -21.98
CA GLY A 145 5.47 -21.53 -23.17
C GLY A 145 6.48 -22.65 -22.88
N LYS A 146 7.15 -22.59 -21.72
CA LYS A 146 8.13 -23.61 -21.29
C LYS A 146 7.47 -24.87 -20.75
N VAL A 147 6.28 -24.79 -20.16
CA VAL A 147 5.53 -25.96 -19.64
C VAL A 147 5.20 -26.96 -20.74
N MET A 148 4.92 -26.50 -21.96
CA MET A 148 4.55 -27.39 -23.07
C MET A 148 5.75 -28.11 -23.70
N HIS A 149 6.98 -27.66 -23.44
CA HIS A 149 8.18 -28.13 -24.16
C HIS A 149 9.23 -28.77 -23.24
N ASN A 150 9.18 -28.54 -21.92
CA ASN A 150 10.12 -29.11 -20.97
C ASN A 150 9.36 -29.95 -19.92
N MET A 151 9.87 -31.16 -19.67
CA MET A 151 9.29 -32.10 -18.70
C MET A 151 9.38 -31.58 -17.26
N GLU A 152 10.47 -30.90 -16.89
CA GLU A 152 10.70 -30.41 -15.52
C GLU A 152 9.68 -29.34 -15.13
N THR A 153 9.46 -28.38 -16.02
CA THR A 153 8.49 -27.30 -15.83
C THR A 153 7.06 -27.84 -15.78
N LEU A 154 6.76 -28.89 -16.54
CA LEU A 154 5.46 -29.56 -16.48
C LEU A 154 5.24 -30.27 -15.14
N ILE A 155 6.25 -30.97 -14.62
CA ILE A 155 6.19 -31.61 -13.29
C ILE A 155 5.94 -30.54 -12.22
N HIS A 156 6.72 -29.46 -12.22
CA HIS A 156 6.56 -28.36 -11.26
C HIS A 156 5.19 -27.70 -11.35
N HIS A 157 4.70 -27.44 -12.56
CA HIS A 157 3.35 -26.90 -12.76
C HIS A 157 2.28 -27.85 -12.20
N PHE A 158 2.36 -29.15 -12.49
CA PHE A 158 1.40 -30.14 -12.00
C PHE A 158 1.42 -30.23 -10.46
N LEU A 159 2.60 -30.34 -9.85
CA LEU A 159 2.76 -30.41 -8.40
C LEU A 159 2.22 -29.15 -7.71
N LEU A 160 2.51 -27.96 -8.23
CA LEU A 160 2.01 -26.70 -7.67
C LEU A 160 0.48 -26.59 -7.73
N VAL A 161 -0.14 -27.02 -8.83
CA VAL A 161 -1.61 -26.97 -8.98
C VAL A 161 -2.30 -28.00 -8.09
N VAL A 162 -1.76 -29.22 -7.99
CA VAL A 162 -2.42 -30.33 -7.28
C VAL A 162 -2.09 -30.35 -5.79
N GLN A 163 -0.82 -30.18 -5.41
CA GLN A 163 -0.34 -30.30 -4.04
C GLN A 163 -0.07 -28.95 -3.38
N GLY A 164 0.29 -27.93 -4.17
CA GLY A 164 0.81 -26.66 -3.65
C GLY A 164 2.28 -26.74 -3.24
N PHE A 165 2.87 -25.60 -2.86
CA PHE A 165 4.25 -25.55 -2.37
C PHE A 165 4.30 -25.82 -0.85
N LYS A 166 5.37 -26.47 -0.40
CA LYS A 166 5.57 -26.75 1.03
C LYS A 166 6.30 -25.59 1.69
N VAL A 167 5.72 -25.07 2.77
CA VAL A 167 6.33 -24.03 3.61
C VAL A 167 7.11 -24.72 4.75
N PRO A 168 8.31 -24.25 5.11
CA PRO A 168 9.03 -24.76 6.28
C PRO A 168 8.21 -24.54 7.57
N PRO A 169 8.30 -25.44 8.56
CA PRO A 169 7.58 -25.28 9.81
C PRO A 169 8.12 -24.10 10.61
N GLY A 170 7.22 -23.22 11.07
CA GLY A 170 7.55 -22.05 11.88
C GLY A 170 6.39 -21.04 11.89
N ASP A 171 6.50 -20.04 12.76
CA ASP A 171 5.53 -18.97 12.92
C ASP A 171 6.21 -17.62 12.61
N THR A 172 5.48 -16.72 11.93
CA THR A 172 5.95 -15.37 11.62
C THR A 172 4.79 -14.39 11.69
N TYR A 173 5.05 -13.17 12.16
CA TYR A 173 4.12 -12.05 12.10
C TYR A 173 4.72 -11.01 11.15
N CYS A 174 3.94 -10.57 10.15
CA CYS A 174 4.39 -9.59 9.18
C CYS A 174 3.33 -8.50 9.06
N GLY A 175 3.51 -7.42 9.82
CA GLY A 175 2.66 -6.25 9.75
C GLY A 175 2.85 -5.49 8.44
N THR A 176 1.73 -5.11 7.81
CA THR A 176 1.71 -4.22 6.65
C THR A 176 0.85 -3.00 6.95
N GLU A 177 1.27 -1.83 6.47
CA GLU A 177 0.48 -0.62 6.60
C GLU A 177 -0.60 -0.61 5.52
N THR A 178 -1.84 -0.89 5.91
CA THR A 178 -3.00 -0.70 5.04
C THR A 178 -3.57 0.70 5.20
N PRO A 179 -4.47 1.16 4.29
CA PRO A 179 -5.15 2.46 4.44
C PRO A 179 -6.02 2.59 5.71
N LYS A 180 -6.18 1.50 6.47
CA LYS A 180 -6.89 1.48 7.76
C LYS A 180 -5.94 1.40 8.96
N GLY A 181 -4.66 1.11 8.74
CA GLY A 181 -3.65 0.87 9.78
C GLY A 181 -2.93 -0.46 9.58
N GLU A 182 -2.29 -0.93 10.64
CA GLU A 182 -1.52 -2.17 10.66
C GLU A 182 -2.42 -3.39 10.43
N LEU A 183 -2.02 -4.20 9.45
CA LEU A 183 -2.59 -5.52 9.16
C LEU A 183 -1.46 -6.54 9.22
N GLY A 184 -1.49 -7.42 10.20
CA GLY A 184 -0.59 -8.57 10.30
C GLY A 184 -1.31 -9.91 10.34
#